data_AF-A0A1R3X5F6-F1
#
_entry.id   AF-A0A1R3X5F6-F1
#
_cell.length_a   1.000
_cell.length_b   1.000
_cell.length_c   1.000
_cell.angle_alpha   90.00
_cell.angle_beta   90.00
_cell.angle_gamma   90.00
#
_symmetry.space_group_name_H-M   'P 1'
#
loop_
_entity.id
_entity.type
_entity.pdbx_description
1 polymer ?
#
loop_
_entity_poly.entity_id
_entity_poly.type
_entity_poly.pdbx_seq_one_letter_code
_entity_poly.pdbx_strand_id
1 'polypeptide(L)'
;MQSTWAAKIFGDREDPRRRLQVLFGGEIPAGGQPPAPALTWALSVVPADIATDKDTVAATKHLRAAEPRLTLRAATFLAHHIAT
;
A
#
# COMPACT_ATOMS: atom_id res chain seq x y z
N MET A 1 3.35 -20.28 17.69
CA MET A 1 4.22 -19.30 17.01
C MET A 1 4.43 -19.76 15.56
N GLN A 2 3.54 -19.36 14.63
CA GLN A 2 3.62 -19.79 13.23
C GLN A 2 4.28 -18.71 12.35
N SER A 3 5.57 -18.96 12.11
CA SER A 3 6.25 -18.90 10.81
C SER A 3 6.12 -17.63 9.94
N THR A 4 7.10 -16.74 10.13
CA THR A 4 7.57 -15.65 9.26
C THR A 4 8.02 -16.10 7.84
N TRP A 5 7.73 -17.34 7.41
CA TRP A 5 8.23 -17.94 6.17
C TRP A 5 7.21 -18.01 5.03
N ALA A 6 5.91 -17.85 5.30
CA ALA A 6 4.89 -17.94 4.25
C ALA A 6 4.96 -16.79 3.22
N ALA A 7 5.55 -15.63 3.58
CA ALA A 7 5.62 -14.47 2.71
C ALA A 7 6.73 -14.53 1.64
N LYS A 8 7.62 -15.53 1.66
CA LYS A 8 8.81 -15.56 0.81
C LYS A 8 8.70 -16.50 -0.40
N ILE A 9 7.69 -17.38 -0.44
CA ILE A 9 7.57 -18.44 -1.48
C ILE A 9 6.18 -18.47 -2.14
N PHE A 10 5.11 -18.07 -1.44
CA PHE A 10 3.80 -17.95 -2.08
C PHE A 10 3.75 -16.63 -2.83
N GLY A 11 3.95 -16.72 -4.15
CA GLY A 11 3.73 -15.63 -5.09
C GLY A 11 2.50 -14.83 -4.70
N ASP A 12 2.73 -13.53 -4.60
CA ASP A 12 1.91 -12.43 -4.10
C ASP A 12 0.56 -12.31 -4.84
N ARG A 13 -0.23 -13.38 -4.93
CA ARG A 13 -1.53 -13.46 -5.62
C ARG A 13 -2.66 -12.91 -4.76
N GLU A 14 -2.33 -12.33 -3.61
CA GLU A 14 -3.27 -11.60 -2.77
C GLU A 14 -3.57 -10.26 -3.43
N ASP A 15 -4.86 -9.95 -3.62
CA ASP A 15 -5.27 -8.66 -4.15
C ASP A 15 -4.79 -7.55 -3.18
N PRO A 16 -3.94 -6.61 -3.63
CA PRO A 16 -3.45 -5.53 -2.76
C PRO A 16 -4.60 -4.76 -2.13
N ARG A 17 -5.75 -4.64 -2.81
CA ARG A 17 -6.94 -3.96 -2.26
C ARG A 17 -7.53 -4.71 -1.08
N ARG A 18 -7.56 -6.04 -1.10
CA ARG A 18 -7.99 -6.86 0.03
C ARG A 18 -7.04 -6.68 1.21
N ARG A 19 -5.72 -6.67 0.95
CA ARG A 19 -4.72 -6.42 1.98
C ARG A 19 -4.91 -5.04 2.62
N LEU A 20 -5.13 -4.02 1.80
CA LEU A 20 -5.40 -2.65 2.26
C LEU A 20 -6.71 -2.56 3.04
N GLN A 21 -7.76 -3.25 2.61
CA GLN A 21 -9.02 -3.31 3.36
C GLN A 21 -8.82 -3.95 4.74
N VAL A 22 -8.04 -5.02 4.84
CA VAL A 22 -7.77 -5.66 6.14
C VAL A 22 -6.99 -4.73 7.08
N LEU A 23 -6.10 -3.90 6.55
CA LEU A 23 -5.26 -3.00 7.35
C LEU A 23 -5.94 -1.68 7.71
N PHE A 24 -6.67 -1.08 6.77
CA PHE A 24 -7.21 0.28 6.89
C PHE A 24 -8.74 0.31 6.92
N GLY A 25 -9.40 -0.82 6.69
CA GLY A 25 -10.85 -0.90 6.55
C GLY A 25 -11.36 -0.32 5.23
N GLY A 26 -12.67 -0.07 5.19
CA GLY A 26 -13.37 0.50 4.05
C GLY A 26 -13.84 -0.52 3.02
N GLU A 27 -14.58 -0.02 2.03
CA GLU A 27 -15.04 -0.82 0.90
C GLU A 27 -13.95 -0.92 -0.17
N ILE A 28 -13.88 -2.08 -0.83
CA ILE A 28 -13.02 -2.24 -2.01
C ILE A 28 -13.78 -1.69 -3.22
N PRO A 29 -13.32 -0.60 -3.85
CA PRO A 29 -13.96 -0.08 -5.04
C PRO A 29 -13.91 -1.11 -6.19
N ALA A 30 -14.99 -1.22 -6.94
CA ALA A 30 -15.05 -2.09 -8.11
C ALA A 30 -14.02 -1.68 -9.18
N GLY A 31 -13.80 -0.38 -9.36
CA GLY A 31 -12.92 0.18 -10.37
C GLY A 31 -11.50 0.40 -9.89
N GLY A 32 -10.69 -0.66 -9.77
CA GLY A 32 -9.22 -0.62 -9.70
C GLY A 32 -8.55 0.25 -8.63
N GLN A 33 -9.30 1.01 -7.84
CA GLN A 33 -8.82 1.98 -6.89
C GLN A 33 -8.55 1.34 -5.52
N PRO A 34 -7.64 1.93 -4.72
CA PRO A 34 -7.46 1.56 -3.33
C PRO A 34 -8.71 1.90 -2.49
N PRO A 35 -8.93 1.20 -1.37
CA PRO A 35 -9.90 1.64 -0.37
C PRO A 35 -9.63 3.09 0.07
N ALA A 36 -10.70 3.90 0.15
CA ALA A 36 -10.57 5.32 0.50
C ALA A 36 -9.76 5.58 1.80
N PRO A 37 -9.95 4.81 2.90
CA PRO A 37 -9.15 4.99 4.11
C PRO A 37 -7.66 4.78 3.88
N ALA A 38 -7.28 3.82 3.05
CA ALA A 38 -5.89 3.54 2.72
C ALA A 38 -5.27 4.67 1.87
N LEU A 39 -6.05 5.27 0.96
CA LEU A 39 -5.60 6.40 0.15
C LEU A 39 -5.41 7.65 1.00
N THR A 40 -6.37 7.98 1.87
CA THR A 40 -6.27 9.12 2.79
C THR A 40 -5.07 8.96 3.73
N TRP A 41 -4.87 7.77 4.28
CA TRP A 41 -3.69 7.47 5.09
C TRP A 41 -2.38 7.65 4.29
N ALA A 42 -2.31 7.12 3.07
CA ALA A 42 -1.12 7.24 2.23
C ALA A 42 -0.74 8.70 1.96
N LEU A 43 -1.72 9.55 1.68
CA LEU A 43 -1.53 11.00 1.49
C LEU A 43 -1.08 11.72 2.76
N SER A 44 -1.43 11.22 3.94
CA SER A 44 -0.99 11.80 5.22
C SER A 44 0.45 11.41 5.61
N VAL A 45 0.95 10.29 5.07
CA VAL A 45 2.27 9.72 5.41
C VAL A 45 3.33 10.14 4.41
N VAL A 46 2.98 10.19 3.13
CA VAL A 46 3.95 10.50 2.06
C VAL A 46 4.11 12.01 1.94
N PRO A 47 5.35 12.52 2.06
CA PRO A 47 5.65 13.93 1.82
C PRO A 47 5.15 14.43 0.46
N ALA A 48 4.62 15.65 0.44
CA ALA A 48 3.98 16.21 -0.74
C ALA A 48 4.94 16.41 -1.92
N ASP A 49 6.21 16.69 -1.65
CA ASP A 49 7.31 16.75 -2.64
C ASP A 49 7.49 15.38 -3.32
N ILE A 50 7.58 14.30 -2.54
CA ILE A 50 7.70 12.93 -3.07
C ILE A 50 6.47 12.55 -3.93
N ALA A 51 5.27 12.93 -3.49
CA ALA A 51 4.05 12.68 -4.27
C ALA A 51 4.04 13.49 -5.58
N THR A 52 4.46 14.76 -5.54
CA THR A 52 4.52 15.66 -6.69
C THR A 52 5.56 15.24 -7.71
N ASP A 53 6.73 14.81 -7.25
CA ASP A 53 7.82 14.29 -8.09
C ASP A 53 7.51 12.91 -8.68
N LYS A 54 6.38 12.31 -8.29
CA LYS A 54 5.93 10.98 -8.70
C LYS A 54 6.96 9.89 -8.42
N ASP A 55 7.79 10.08 -7.39
CA ASP A 55 8.78 9.09 -6.97
C ASP A 55 8.10 7.95 -6.21
N THR A 56 7.64 6.97 -6.97
CA THR A 56 6.96 5.79 -6.44
C THR A 56 7.86 4.93 -5.54
N VAL A 57 9.19 4.99 -5.70
CA VAL A 57 10.13 4.22 -4.88
C VAL A 57 10.27 4.87 -3.52
N ALA A 58 10.48 6.19 -3.48
CA ALA A 58 10.52 6.95 -2.24
C ALA A 58 9.17 6.87 -1.50
N ALA A 59 8.05 7.03 -2.21
CA ALA A 59 6.72 6.87 -1.64
C ALA A 59 6.51 5.47 -1.04
N THR A 60 6.87 4.40 -1.78
CA THR A 60 6.78 3.02 -1.28
C THR A 60 7.62 2.82 -0.01
N LYS A 61 8.82 3.41 0.05
CA LYS A 61 9.69 3.34 1.22
C LYS A 61 9.07 4.02 2.44
N HIS A 62 8.49 5.22 2.26
CA HIS A 62 7.78 5.95 3.32
C HIS A 62 6.57 5.15 3.83
N LEU A 63 5.75 4.62 2.93
CA LEU A 63 4.56 3.83 3.29
C LEU A 63 4.94 2.58 4.11
N ARG A 64 5.99 1.85 3.71
CA ARG A 64 6.46 0.66 4.42
C ARG A 64 7.15 0.97 5.74
N ALA A 65 7.76 2.15 5.86
CA ALA A 65 8.33 2.60 7.13
C ALA A 65 7.21 2.95 8.14
N ALA A 66 6.11 3.54 7.67
CA ALA A 66 4.97 3.91 8.50
C ALA A 66 4.07 2.73 8.90
N GLU A 67 3.85 1.76 7.99
CA GLU A 67 3.11 0.53 8.27
C GLU A 67 3.94 -0.71 7.88
N PRO A 68 4.72 -1.29 8.81
CA PRO A 68 5.57 -2.45 8.54
C PRO A 68 4.82 -3.72 8.12
N ARG A 69 3.51 -3.83 8.40
CA ARG A 69 2.67 -4.97 7.99
C ARG A 69 2.20 -4.84 6.53
N LEU A 70 2.46 -3.71 5.90
CA LEU A 70 2.16 -3.44 4.49
C LEU A 70 3.12 -4.26 3.61
N THR A 71 2.55 -5.07 2.71
CA THR A 71 3.33 -5.81 1.73
C THR A 71 3.90 -4.87 0.67
N LEU A 72 4.98 -5.27 0.00
CA LEU A 72 5.58 -4.46 -1.07
C LEU A 72 4.56 -4.13 -2.16
N ARG A 73 3.78 -5.12 -2.62
CA ARG A 73 2.77 -4.92 -3.66
C ARG A 73 1.66 -3.96 -3.26
N ALA A 74 1.15 -4.03 -2.03
CA ALA A 74 0.14 -3.10 -1.53
C ALA A 74 0.70 -1.67 -1.41
N ALA A 75 1.95 -1.54 -0.94
CA ALA A 75 2.63 -0.26 -0.83
C ALA A 75 2.89 0.39 -2.20
N THR A 76 3.41 -0.37 -3.16
CA THR A 76 3.64 0.10 -4.53
C THR A 76 2.33 0.46 -5.22
N PHE A 77 1.27 -0.34 -5.01
CA PHE A 77 -0.05 -0.03 -5.53
C PHE A 77 -0.58 1.32 -5.01
N LEU A 78 -0.46 1.60 -3.71
CA LEU A 78 -0.81 2.91 -3.15
C LEU A 78 0.08 4.04 -3.70
N ALA A 79 1.39 3.81 -3.80
CA ALA A 79 2.34 4.79 -4.32
C ALA A 79 1.97 5.24 -5.75
N HIS A 80 1.54 4.32 -6.61
CA HIS A 80 1.06 4.68 -7.96
C HIS A 80 -0.20 5.56 -7.94
N HIS A 81 -1.11 5.34 -6.99
CA HIS A 81 -2.37 6.08 -6.92
C HIS A 81 -2.22 7.48 -6.31
N ILE A 82 -1.22 7.72 -5.48
CA ILE A 82 -0.93 9.06 -4.94
C ILE A 82 -0.02 9.89 -5.85
N ALA A 83 0.72 9.24 -6.76
CA ALA A 83 1.59 9.87 -7.75
C ALA A 83 0.86 10.23 -9.08
N THR A 84 -0.48 10.15 -9.10
CA THR A 84 -1.28 10.41 -10.30
C THR A 84 -1.53 11.89 -10.47
#